data_AF-A0A1D6JUC3-F1
#
_entry.id   AF-A0A1D6JUC3-F1
#
_cell.length_a   1.000
_cell.length_b   1.000
_cell.length_c   1.000
_cell.angle_alpha   90.00
_cell.angle_beta   90.00
_cell.angle_gamma   90.00
#
_symmetry.space_group_name_H-M   'P 1'
#
loop_
_entity.id
_entity.type
_entity.pdbx_description
1 polymer ?
#
loop_
_entity_poly.entity_id
_entity_poly.type
_entity_poly.pdbx_seq_one_letter_code
_entity_poly.pdbx_strand_id
1 'polypeptide(L)'
;MAELGVLLTKHLGFHQYDVYGDLLGLLASHPVAPIVMLHHLDVVKPLFPDARSRPSAVRRLFDGPVKLDTAGLMQQSICYDSANRWTVSVAWGFTVLVVRGIMSPREMEMSARTFLNWYRRADYTAYAFNTRPLARSPCQKPVVYYLSSEQREALHGGETTVTRYERWRHPNETRPACRWDITDPDAHLDHIIVLKKPDPRLW
;
A
#
# COMPACT_ATOMS: atom_id res chain seq x y z
N MET A 1 -1.31 32.15 10.17
CA MET A 1 -2.44 31.79 9.26
C MET A 1 -3.79 32.11 9.89
N ALA A 2 -4.09 31.63 11.11
CA ALA A 2 -5.31 32.02 11.82
C ALA A 2 -5.41 33.54 12.09
N GLU A 3 -4.28 34.20 12.34
CA GLU A 3 -4.21 35.66 12.54
C GLU A 3 -4.58 36.49 11.29
N LEU A 4 -4.46 35.90 10.10
CA LEU A 4 -4.84 36.53 8.84
C LEU A 4 -6.28 36.18 8.41
N GLY A 5 -7.03 35.46 9.25
CA GLY A 5 -8.41 35.04 8.95
C GLY A 5 -8.54 33.97 7.86
N VAL A 6 -7.43 33.35 7.43
CA VAL A 6 -7.43 32.32 6.37
C VAL A 6 -7.45 30.93 7.00
N LEU A 7 -8.44 30.13 6.62
CA LEU A 7 -8.59 28.74 7.07
C LEU A 7 -7.54 27.83 6.45
N LEU A 8 -7.07 26.85 7.22
CA LEU A 8 -6.20 25.78 6.73
C LEU A 8 -7.06 24.65 6.13
N THR A 9 -6.92 24.41 4.83
CA THR A 9 -7.48 23.23 4.16
C THR A 9 -6.49 22.07 4.24
N LYS A 10 -6.91 20.95 4.83
CA LYS A 10 -6.10 19.72 4.89
C LYS A 10 -6.42 18.83 3.70
N HIS A 11 -5.41 18.51 2.90
CA HIS A 11 -5.52 17.57 1.78
C HIS A 11 -4.78 16.27 2.12
N LEU A 12 -5.48 15.15 2.09
CA LEU A 12 -4.94 13.85 2.50
C LEU A 12 -3.87 13.29 1.54
N GLY A 13 -3.85 13.75 0.29
CA GLY A 13 -2.86 13.35 -0.72
C GLY A 13 -1.54 14.11 -0.68
N PHE A 14 -1.37 15.06 0.24
CA PHE A 14 -0.08 15.74 0.44
C PHE A 14 0.71 14.99 1.51
N HIS A 15 1.82 14.39 1.09
CA HIS A 15 2.68 13.59 1.94
C HIS A 15 4.03 14.28 2.13
N GLN A 16 4.06 15.22 3.08
CA GLN A 16 5.29 15.79 3.62
C GLN A 16 5.84 14.89 4.74
N TYR A 17 6.11 13.62 4.43
CA TYR A 17 6.53 12.67 5.46
C TYR A 17 8.03 12.74 5.68
N ASP A 18 8.42 13.27 6.84
CA ASP A 18 9.79 13.23 7.34
C ASP A 18 10.11 11.84 7.90
N VAL A 19 10.20 10.85 6.99
CA VAL A 19 10.44 9.44 7.32
C VAL A 19 11.60 8.86 6.51
N TYR A 20 12.21 7.82 7.06
CA TYR A 20 13.26 7.02 6.41
C TYR A 20 12.82 5.57 6.23
N GLY A 21 13.50 4.82 5.36
CA GLY A 21 13.28 3.38 5.24
C GLY A 21 12.14 3.03 4.28
N ASP A 22 11.31 2.04 4.62
CA ASP A 22 10.34 1.45 3.70
C ASP A 22 8.96 2.12 3.82
N LEU A 23 8.49 2.72 2.72
CA LEU A 23 7.19 3.40 2.64
C LEU A 23 5.99 2.46 2.51
N LEU A 24 6.19 1.14 2.45
CA LEU A 24 5.14 0.15 2.26
C LEU A 24 3.91 0.40 3.14
N GLY A 25 4.08 0.46 4.46
CA GLY A 25 2.96 0.61 5.38
C GLY A 25 2.24 1.95 5.31
N LEU A 26 2.88 2.97 4.74
CA LEU A 26 2.33 4.31 4.57
C LEU A 26 1.54 4.43 3.27
N LEU A 27 2.11 3.93 2.16
CA LEU A 27 1.45 3.96 0.85
C LEU A 27 0.39 2.87 0.71
N ALA A 28 0.56 1.72 1.36
CA ALA A 28 -0.44 0.65 1.36
C ALA A 28 -1.71 1.00 2.16
N SER A 29 -1.62 1.96 3.08
CA SER A 29 -2.74 2.49 3.85
C SER A 29 -3.15 3.89 3.40
N HIS A 30 -2.80 4.28 2.17
CA HIS A 30 -3.17 5.60 1.68
C HIS A 30 -4.70 5.71 1.60
N PRO A 31 -5.32 6.76 2.16
CA PRO A 31 -6.76 6.89 2.20
C PRO A 31 -7.37 6.99 0.79
N VAL A 32 -8.70 6.95 0.72
CA VAL A 32 -9.42 7.24 -0.52
C VAL A 32 -9.30 8.75 -0.80
N ALA A 33 -8.21 9.12 -1.47
CA ALA A 33 -7.86 10.47 -1.93
C ALA A 33 -6.85 10.34 -3.10
N PRO A 34 -6.75 11.30 -4.02
CA PRO A 34 -5.67 11.30 -5.01
C PRO A 34 -4.35 11.61 -4.31
N ILE A 35 -3.28 10.89 -4.63
CA ILE A 35 -1.93 11.30 -4.25
C ILE A 35 -1.56 12.55 -5.03
N VAL A 36 -1.19 13.60 -4.32
CA VAL A 36 -0.81 14.89 -4.91
C VAL A 36 0.70 15.09 -4.86
N MET A 37 1.34 14.76 -3.73
CA MET A 37 2.77 15.00 -3.54
C MET A 37 3.36 14.00 -2.56
N LEU A 38 4.54 13.46 -2.90
CA LEU A 38 5.38 12.63 -2.04
C LEU A 38 6.73 13.31 -1.85
N HIS A 39 6.99 13.77 -0.63
CA HIS A 39 8.26 14.41 -0.27
C HIS A 39 9.32 13.38 0.14
N HIS A 40 10.60 13.77 0.05
CA HIS A 40 11.75 13.00 0.55
C HIS A 40 11.96 11.59 -0.05
N LEU A 41 11.66 11.42 -1.34
CA LEU A 41 11.92 10.16 -2.05
C LEU A 41 13.42 9.81 -2.15
N ASP A 42 14.32 10.75 -1.88
CA ASP A 42 15.78 10.59 -1.86
C ASP A 42 16.31 9.83 -0.64
N VAL A 43 15.58 9.84 0.49
CA VAL A 43 16.01 9.23 1.76
C VAL A 43 15.27 7.94 2.15
N VAL A 44 14.24 7.56 1.40
CA VAL A 44 13.47 6.32 1.57
C VAL A 44 13.99 5.19 0.68
N LYS A 45 13.60 3.94 0.90
CA LYS A 45 13.91 2.84 -0.03
C LYS A 45 13.15 3.02 -1.36
N PRO A 46 13.62 2.44 -2.47
CA PRO A 46 12.84 2.37 -3.70
C PRO A 46 11.44 1.79 -3.41
N LEU A 47 10.40 2.37 -4.04
CA LEU A 47 9.00 1.96 -3.80
C LEU A 47 8.78 0.48 -4.14
N PHE A 48 9.39 0.03 -5.24
CA PHE A 48 9.40 -1.38 -5.63
C PHE A 48 10.74 -2.00 -5.23
N PRO A 49 10.74 -3.15 -4.53
CA PRO A 49 11.94 -3.71 -3.96
C PRO A 49 12.88 -4.34 -5.01
N ASP A 50 12.36 -4.67 -6.19
CA ASP A 50 13.09 -5.13 -7.37
C ASP A 50 13.62 -3.98 -8.25
N ALA A 51 13.29 -2.73 -7.93
CA ALA A 51 13.74 -1.58 -8.72
C ALA A 51 15.24 -1.30 -8.50
N ARG A 52 15.95 -1.02 -9.61
CA ARG A 52 17.40 -0.75 -9.59
C ARG A 52 17.76 0.55 -8.85
N SER A 53 16.85 1.51 -8.80
CA SER A 53 17.04 2.82 -8.16
C SER A 53 15.70 3.49 -7.82
N ARG A 54 15.72 4.48 -6.91
CA ARG A 54 14.53 5.28 -6.57
C ARG A 54 13.89 5.94 -7.80
N PRO A 55 14.64 6.60 -8.71
CA PRO A 55 14.04 7.18 -9.91
C PRO A 55 13.41 6.13 -10.83
N SER A 56 14.01 4.93 -10.94
CA SER A 56 13.42 3.85 -11.76
C SER A 56 12.09 3.34 -11.18
N ALA A 57 11.97 3.28 -9.85
CA ALA A 57 10.72 2.91 -9.18
C ALA A 57 9.62 3.96 -9.42
N VAL A 58 9.96 5.25 -9.36
CA VAL A 58 9.02 6.34 -9.67
C VAL A 58 8.63 6.30 -11.14
N ARG A 59 9.59 6.12 -12.05
CA ARG A 59 9.31 6.01 -13.48
C ARG A 59 8.36 4.84 -13.77
N ARG A 60 8.50 3.68 -13.12
CA ARG A 60 7.55 2.56 -13.21
C ARG A 60 6.12 2.97 -12.87
N LEU A 61 5.90 3.77 -11.81
CA LEU A 61 4.55 4.28 -11.48
C LEU A 61 3.99 5.15 -12.61
N PHE A 62 4.80 6.11 -13.09
CA PHE A 62 4.40 7.06 -14.13
C PHE A 62 4.19 6.40 -15.49
N ASP A 63 4.97 5.37 -15.82
CA ASP A 63 4.85 4.67 -17.08
C ASP A 63 3.73 3.62 -17.10
N GLY A 64 3.24 3.22 -15.92
CA GLY A 64 2.22 2.20 -15.75
C GLY A 64 0.92 2.74 -15.13
N PRO A 65 0.66 2.48 -13.83
CA PRO A 65 -0.63 2.73 -13.19
C PRO A 65 -1.09 4.20 -13.27
N VAL A 66 -0.18 5.17 -13.22
CA VAL A 66 -0.51 6.60 -13.37
C VAL A 66 -1.11 6.89 -14.75
N LYS A 67 -0.60 6.28 -15.84
CA LYS A 67 -1.19 6.45 -17.19
C LYS A 67 -2.58 5.80 -17.29
N LEU A 68 -2.87 4.82 -16.45
CA LEU A 68 -4.15 4.12 -16.47
C LEU A 68 -5.21 4.85 -15.64
N ASP A 69 -4.86 5.26 -14.43
CA ASP A 69 -5.74 5.99 -13.51
C ASP A 69 -4.90 6.70 -12.44
N THR A 70 -4.63 7.99 -12.64
CA THR A 70 -3.87 8.81 -11.70
C THR A 70 -4.56 8.96 -10.35
N ALA A 71 -5.88 9.08 -10.36
CA ALA A 71 -6.65 9.42 -9.17
C ALA A 71 -6.81 8.23 -8.22
N GLY A 72 -6.83 7.01 -8.76
CA GLY A 72 -6.89 5.78 -7.98
C GLY A 72 -5.55 5.27 -7.44
N LEU A 73 -4.43 5.94 -7.74
CA LEU A 73 -3.11 5.46 -7.33
C LEU A 73 -2.99 5.33 -5.80
N MET A 74 -2.57 4.15 -5.36
CA MET A 74 -2.37 3.74 -3.95
C MET A 74 -3.62 3.80 -3.06
N GLN A 75 -4.78 4.18 -3.58
CA GLN A 75 -6.01 4.20 -2.79
C GLN A 75 -6.30 2.84 -2.18
N GLN A 76 -6.47 2.83 -0.87
CA GLN A 76 -6.72 1.62 -0.13
C GLN A 76 -8.17 1.18 -0.28
N SER A 77 -8.36 -0.08 -0.66
CA SER A 77 -9.62 -0.82 -0.56
C SER A 77 -9.41 -2.03 0.35
N ILE A 78 -10.36 -2.32 1.23
CA ILE A 78 -10.27 -3.42 2.19
C ILE A 78 -11.40 -4.41 1.90
N CYS A 79 -11.02 -5.65 1.66
CA CYS A 79 -11.90 -6.78 1.36
C CYS A 79 -11.69 -7.90 2.38
N TYR A 80 -12.69 -8.76 2.53
CA TYR A 80 -12.62 -9.92 3.42
C TYR A 80 -12.92 -11.19 2.64
N ASP A 81 -12.05 -12.17 2.75
CA ASP A 81 -12.31 -13.54 2.30
C ASP A 81 -12.81 -14.32 3.52
N SER A 82 -14.12 -14.56 3.57
CA SER A 82 -14.75 -15.27 4.68
C SER A 82 -14.40 -16.75 4.71
N ALA A 83 -14.19 -17.39 3.54
CA ALA A 83 -13.90 -18.81 3.45
C ALA A 83 -12.52 -19.13 4.02
N ASN A 84 -11.53 -18.31 3.67
CA ASN A 84 -10.17 -18.47 4.17
C ASN A 84 -9.87 -17.70 5.46
N ARG A 85 -10.82 -16.86 5.92
CA ARG A 85 -10.66 -15.92 7.04
C ARG A 85 -9.46 -15.00 6.83
N TRP A 86 -9.43 -14.30 5.70
CA TRP A 86 -8.38 -13.32 5.38
C TRP A 86 -8.94 -11.90 5.29
N THR A 87 -8.10 -10.93 5.68
CA THR A 87 -8.26 -9.53 5.29
C THR A 87 -7.33 -9.24 4.12
N VAL A 88 -7.88 -8.74 3.03
CA VAL A 88 -7.17 -8.32 1.83
C VAL A 88 -7.21 -6.80 1.76
N SER A 89 -6.07 -6.14 1.68
CA SER A 89 -5.98 -4.70 1.47
C SER A 89 -5.26 -4.41 0.17
N VAL A 90 -5.94 -3.71 -0.73
CA VAL A 90 -5.46 -3.35 -2.06
C VAL A 90 -5.11 -1.88 -2.02
N ALA A 91 -3.85 -1.53 -2.26
CA ALA A 91 -3.41 -0.19 -2.60
C ALA A 91 -3.12 -0.17 -4.11
N TRP A 92 -4.13 0.23 -4.88
CA TRP A 92 -4.15 0.00 -6.32
C TRP A 92 -2.96 0.64 -7.04
N GLY A 93 -2.34 -0.08 -7.96
CA GLY A 93 -1.14 0.37 -8.68
C GLY A 93 0.15 0.31 -7.84
N PHE A 94 0.10 -0.23 -6.61
CA PHE A 94 1.28 -0.38 -5.76
C PHE A 94 1.38 -1.77 -5.13
N THR A 95 0.51 -2.11 -4.19
CA THR A 95 0.58 -3.38 -3.45
C THR A 95 -0.78 -3.98 -3.10
N VAL A 96 -0.81 -5.29 -2.88
CA VAL A 96 -1.87 -5.99 -2.18
C VAL A 96 -1.28 -6.67 -0.95
N LEU A 97 -1.92 -6.48 0.21
CA LEU A 97 -1.58 -7.10 1.47
C LEU A 97 -2.64 -8.15 1.81
N VAL A 98 -2.23 -9.37 2.12
CA VAL A 98 -3.13 -10.42 2.61
C VAL A 98 -2.72 -10.80 4.03
N VAL A 99 -3.64 -10.60 4.98
CA VAL A 99 -3.43 -10.89 6.41
C VAL A 99 -4.36 -12.02 6.83
N ARG A 100 -3.86 -12.95 7.65
CA ARG A 100 -4.69 -13.97 8.29
C ARG A 100 -5.54 -13.35 9.38
N GLY A 101 -6.80 -13.78 9.46
CA GLY A 101 -7.79 -13.25 10.38
C GLY A 101 -8.50 -12.02 9.81
N ILE A 102 -9.52 -11.57 10.55
CA ILE A 102 -10.34 -10.41 10.19
C ILE A 102 -9.82 -9.19 10.97
N MET A 103 -9.09 -8.30 10.30
CA MET A 103 -8.65 -7.01 10.83
C MET A 103 -9.71 -5.94 10.58
N SER A 104 -9.95 -5.07 11.56
CA SER A 104 -10.90 -3.96 11.38
C SER A 104 -10.41 -2.93 10.35
N PRO A 105 -11.31 -2.21 9.65
CA PRO A 105 -10.91 -1.14 8.75
C PRO A 105 -10.03 -0.10 9.43
N ARG A 106 -10.40 0.31 10.65
CA ARG A 106 -9.63 1.25 11.48
C ARG A 106 -8.19 0.78 11.70
N GLU A 107 -7.97 -0.52 11.87
CA GLU A 107 -6.62 -1.06 12.01
C GLU A 107 -5.86 -1.09 10.68
N MET A 108 -6.53 -1.44 9.59
CA MET A 108 -5.92 -1.51 8.25
C MET A 108 -5.57 -0.13 7.67
N GLU A 109 -6.36 0.89 7.99
CA GLU A 109 -6.14 2.29 7.61
C GLU A 109 -5.00 2.94 8.41
N MET A 110 -4.66 2.40 9.60
CA MET A 110 -3.47 2.86 10.33
C MET A 110 -2.20 2.33 9.68
N SER A 111 -1.31 3.26 9.31
CA SER A 111 -0.05 2.93 8.66
C SER A 111 0.82 2.04 9.53
N ALA A 112 1.18 0.87 8.99
CA ALA A 112 2.10 -0.04 9.67
C ALA A 112 3.51 0.57 9.67
N ARG A 113 4.22 0.53 10.80
CA ARG A 113 5.58 1.11 10.94
C ARG A 113 6.65 0.29 10.21
N THR A 114 6.65 0.36 8.88
CA THR A 114 7.73 -0.16 8.00
C THR A 114 8.85 0.86 7.79
N PHE A 115 8.64 2.09 8.24
CA PHE A 115 9.53 3.24 8.14
C PHE A 115 10.01 3.69 9.53
N LEU A 116 11.03 4.54 9.54
CA LEU A 116 11.58 5.21 10.72
C LEU A 116 11.15 6.68 10.70
N ASN A 117 11.02 7.31 11.87
CA ASN A 117 10.81 8.76 11.94
C ASN A 117 12.05 9.55 11.49
N TRP A 118 11.95 10.88 11.45
CA TRP A 118 13.04 11.76 11.00
C TRP A 118 14.33 11.62 11.82
N TYR A 119 14.21 11.23 13.10
CA TYR A 119 15.34 10.92 13.99
C TYR A 119 15.92 9.51 13.78
N ARG A 120 15.48 8.81 12.73
CA ARG A 120 15.86 7.43 12.38
C ARG A 120 15.55 6.42 13.48
N ARG A 121 14.46 6.63 14.22
CA ARG A 121 13.96 5.71 15.26
C ARG A 121 12.72 4.97 14.80
N ALA A 122 12.54 3.76 15.33
CA ALA A 122 11.39 2.88 15.07
C ALA A 122 10.29 3.01 16.15
N ASP A 123 10.32 4.07 16.96
CA ASP A 123 9.27 4.37 17.92
C ASP A 123 8.03 4.97 17.22
N TYR A 124 6.98 5.26 17.97
CA TYR A 124 5.73 5.83 17.44
C TYR A 124 5.66 7.35 17.61
N THR A 125 6.72 7.95 18.18
CA THR A 125 6.78 9.37 18.46
C THR A 125 7.33 10.12 17.25
N ALA A 126 7.07 11.43 17.17
CA ALA A 126 7.55 12.29 16.09
C ALA A 126 7.02 11.93 14.68
N TYR A 127 5.80 11.38 14.59
CA TYR A 127 5.03 11.35 13.35
C TYR A 127 3.90 12.38 13.38
N ALA A 128 3.59 12.97 12.23
CA ALA A 128 2.43 13.86 12.07
C ALA A 128 1.09 13.11 11.90
N PHE A 129 1.10 11.78 12.00
CA PHE A 129 -0.03 10.90 11.74
C PHE A 129 0.03 9.64 12.63
N ASN A 130 -1.11 8.97 12.77
CA ASN A 130 -1.23 7.76 13.57
C ASN A 130 -0.57 6.58 12.86
N THR A 131 0.18 5.78 13.62
CA THR A 131 0.84 4.58 13.12
C THR A 131 0.53 3.39 14.01
N ARG A 132 0.61 2.18 13.46
CA ARG A 132 0.48 0.93 14.21
C ARG A 132 1.80 0.14 14.22
N PRO A 133 2.11 -0.59 15.31
CA PRO A 133 3.24 -1.51 15.33
C PRO A 133 3.13 -2.56 14.21
N LEU A 134 4.27 -3.07 13.76
CA LEU A 134 4.28 -4.29 12.96
C LEU A 134 3.73 -5.47 13.78
N ALA A 135 3.11 -6.41 13.08
CA ALA A 135 2.63 -7.65 13.66
C ALA A 135 3.75 -8.36 14.44
N ARG A 136 3.52 -8.58 15.75
CA ARG A 136 4.45 -9.33 16.61
C ARG A 136 4.33 -10.83 16.38
N SER A 137 3.11 -11.30 16.14
CA SER A 137 2.85 -12.70 15.81
C SER A 137 3.22 -12.98 14.35
N PRO A 138 3.99 -14.04 14.06
CA PRO A 138 4.25 -14.49 12.69
C PRO A 138 2.97 -14.72 11.89
N CYS A 139 1.89 -15.16 12.55
CA CYS A 139 0.60 -15.40 11.92
C CYS A 139 -0.09 -14.12 11.40
N GLN A 140 0.12 -12.99 12.07
CA GLN A 140 -0.47 -11.70 11.70
C GLN A 140 0.39 -10.93 10.69
N LYS A 141 1.58 -11.44 10.34
CA LYS A 141 2.45 -10.78 9.37
C LYS A 141 1.78 -10.85 7.98
N PRO A 142 1.52 -9.71 7.32
CA PRO A 142 0.92 -9.71 5.99
C PRO A 142 1.83 -10.42 4.98
N VAL A 143 1.23 -11.15 4.05
CA VAL A 143 1.87 -11.47 2.77
C VAL A 143 1.74 -10.25 1.87
N VAL A 144 2.84 -9.87 1.22
CA VAL A 144 2.90 -8.66 0.38
C VAL A 144 3.05 -9.06 -1.07
N TYR A 145 2.20 -8.47 -1.92
CA TYR A 145 2.24 -8.63 -3.37
C TYR A 145 2.45 -7.25 -3.99
N TYR A 146 3.50 -7.07 -4.78
CA TYR A 146 3.75 -5.80 -5.48
C TYR A 146 3.20 -5.86 -6.89
N LEU A 147 2.77 -4.71 -7.42
CA LEU A 147 2.34 -4.59 -8.81
C LEU A 147 3.45 -5.16 -9.71
N SER A 148 3.11 -6.15 -10.55
CA SER A 148 4.02 -6.75 -11.52
C SER A 148 3.72 -6.26 -12.94
N SER A 149 2.44 -6.19 -13.30
CA SER A 149 1.99 -5.70 -14.61
C SER A 149 0.64 -5.02 -14.54
N GLU A 150 0.37 -4.18 -15.52
CA GLU A 150 -0.87 -3.43 -15.66
C GLU A 150 -1.27 -3.32 -17.12
N GLN A 151 -2.56 -3.48 -17.39
CA GLN A 151 -3.11 -3.36 -18.74
C GLN A 151 -4.54 -2.85 -18.71
N ARG A 152 -4.96 -2.35 -19.87
CA ARG A 152 -6.29 -1.83 -20.14
C ARG A 152 -6.96 -2.84 -21.07
N GLU A 153 -8.08 -3.39 -20.63
CA GLU A 153 -8.83 -4.41 -21.36
C GLU A 153 -10.27 -3.95 -21.60
N ALA A 154 -10.80 -4.33 -22.76
CA ALA A 154 -12.23 -4.21 -23.04
C ALA A 154 -12.93 -5.52 -22.65
N LEU A 155 -13.53 -5.54 -21.46
CA LEU A 155 -14.34 -6.67 -21.00
C LEU A 155 -15.83 -6.41 -21.29
N HIS A 156 -16.67 -7.44 -21.20
CA HIS A 156 -18.12 -7.31 -21.42
C HIS A 156 -18.70 -6.35 -20.38
N GLY A 157 -19.04 -5.12 -20.81
CA GLY A 157 -19.50 -4.05 -19.93
C GLY A 157 -18.57 -2.83 -19.83
N GLY A 158 -17.55 -2.73 -20.67
CA GLY A 158 -16.74 -1.53 -20.87
C GLY A 158 -15.26 -1.70 -20.55
N GLU A 159 -14.55 -0.58 -20.63
CA GLU A 159 -13.12 -0.52 -20.37
C GLU A 159 -12.81 -0.82 -18.90
N THR A 160 -11.84 -1.71 -18.65
CA THR A 160 -11.43 -2.15 -17.32
C THR A 160 -9.91 -2.17 -17.23
N THR A 161 -9.37 -1.70 -16.11
CA THR A 161 -7.96 -1.87 -15.79
C THR A 161 -7.75 -3.22 -15.11
N VAL A 162 -6.78 -3.97 -15.61
CA VAL A 162 -6.36 -5.27 -15.07
C VAL A 162 -4.95 -5.11 -14.54
N THR A 163 -4.80 -5.30 -13.23
CA THR A 163 -3.50 -5.19 -12.56
C THR A 163 -3.15 -6.52 -11.90
N ARG A 164 -1.93 -6.98 -12.14
CA ARG A 164 -1.38 -8.21 -11.57
C ARG A 164 -0.39 -7.85 -10.48
N TYR A 165 -0.48 -8.55 -9.36
CA TYR A 165 0.43 -8.37 -8.22
C TYR A 165 1.10 -9.70 -7.91
N GLU A 166 2.42 -9.67 -7.84
CA GLU A 166 3.23 -10.87 -7.58
C GLU A 166 3.82 -10.83 -6.19
N ARG A 167 3.90 -12.02 -5.61
CA ARG A 167 4.41 -12.18 -4.25
C ARG A 167 5.84 -11.68 -4.16
N TRP A 168 6.09 -10.81 -3.20
CA TRP A 168 7.45 -10.41 -2.86
C TRP A 168 7.89 -11.05 -1.55
N ARG A 169 9.11 -11.59 -1.55
CA ARG A 169 9.81 -12.03 -0.35
C ARG A 169 11.23 -11.56 -0.41
N HIS A 170 11.74 -11.08 0.71
CA HIS A 170 13.17 -10.85 0.79
C HIS A 170 13.88 -12.21 0.74
N PRO A 171 14.98 -12.39 -0.04
CA PRO A 171 15.63 -13.69 -0.20
C PRO A 171 16.01 -14.38 1.12
N ASN A 172 16.36 -13.57 2.12
CA ASN A 172 16.74 -14.04 3.46
C ASN A 172 15.60 -13.98 4.48
N GLU A 173 14.35 -13.77 4.06
CA GLU A 173 13.21 -13.71 4.97
C GLU A 173 12.82 -15.13 5.43
N THR A 174 13.05 -15.40 6.70
CA THR A 174 12.46 -16.57 7.38
C THR A 174 11.12 -16.16 7.98
N ARG A 175 10.06 -16.88 7.63
CA ARG A 175 8.74 -16.76 8.28
C ARG A 175 8.57 -17.93 9.23
N PRO A 176 8.53 -17.68 10.55
CA PRO A 176 8.23 -18.74 11.50
C PRO A 176 6.86 -19.35 11.20
N ALA A 177 6.71 -20.66 11.47
CA ALA A 177 5.45 -21.35 11.27
C ALA A 177 4.32 -20.67 12.06
N CYS A 178 3.21 -20.42 11.38
CA CYS A 178 2.00 -19.94 12.02
C CYS A 178 1.24 -21.11 12.66
N ARG A 179 0.85 -20.97 13.93
CA ARG A 179 0.09 -21.98 14.69
C ARG A 179 -1.43 -21.76 14.67
N TRP A 180 -1.89 -20.69 14.03
CA TRP A 180 -3.32 -20.47 13.89
C TRP A 180 -3.89 -21.50 12.93
N ASP A 181 -5.03 -22.07 13.29
CA ASP A 181 -5.86 -22.84 12.39
C ASP A 181 -6.58 -21.89 11.42
N ILE A 182 -5.81 -21.29 10.51
CA ILE A 182 -6.25 -20.39 9.43
C ILE A 182 -5.40 -20.71 8.21
N THR A 183 -6.06 -20.86 7.05
CA THR A 183 -5.41 -21.14 5.76
C THR A 183 -4.24 -20.18 5.51
N ASP A 184 -3.11 -20.71 5.07
CA ASP A 184 -1.93 -19.91 4.77
C ASP A 184 -2.03 -19.24 3.39
N PRO A 185 -2.14 -17.91 3.28
CA PRO A 185 -2.14 -17.26 1.97
C PRO A 185 -0.84 -17.56 1.18
N ASP A 186 0.29 -17.73 1.88
CA ASP A 186 1.57 -18.08 1.30
C ASP A 186 1.59 -19.49 0.67
N ALA A 187 0.70 -20.39 1.06
CA ALA A 187 0.61 -21.74 0.48
C ALA A 187 -0.34 -21.81 -0.74
N HIS A 188 -1.22 -20.82 -0.92
CA HIS A 188 -2.32 -20.89 -1.89
C HIS A 188 -2.35 -19.78 -2.95
N LEU A 189 -1.69 -18.63 -2.73
CA LEU A 189 -1.79 -17.47 -3.62
C LEU A 189 -0.46 -17.09 -4.26
N ASP A 190 -0.19 -17.48 -5.49
CA ASP A 190 1.05 -17.06 -6.17
C ASP A 190 1.02 -15.58 -6.59
N HIS A 191 -0.16 -15.12 -7.00
CA HIS A 191 -0.40 -13.78 -7.51
C HIS A 191 -1.86 -13.37 -7.29
N ILE A 192 -2.12 -12.08 -7.43
CA ILE A 192 -3.46 -11.49 -7.29
C ILE A 192 -3.77 -10.66 -8.53
N ILE A 193 -4.98 -10.79 -9.04
CA ILE A 193 -5.49 -9.96 -10.15
C ILE A 193 -6.56 -9.03 -9.59
N VAL A 194 -6.40 -7.74 -9.82
CA VAL A 194 -7.39 -6.72 -9.47
C VAL A 194 -7.98 -6.13 -10.75
N LEU A 195 -9.29 -6.29 -10.90
CA LEU A 195 -10.10 -5.69 -11.95
C LEU A 195 -10.73 -4.42 -11.41
N LYS A 196 -10.49 -3.29 -12.07
CA LYS A 196 -11.04 -1.99 -11.67
C LYS A 196 -11.56 -1.23 -12.88
N LYS A 197 -12.82 -0.84 -12.83
CA LYS A 197 -13.43 0.05 -13.82
C LYS A 197 -12.92 1.48 -13.60
N PRO A 198 -12.48 2.21 -14.64
CA PRO A 198 -12.16 3.63 -14.52
C PRO A 198 -13.41 4.43 -14.12
N ASP A 199 -13.24 5.39 -13.22
CA ASP A 199 -14.28 6.39 -12.90
C ASP A 199 -13.70 7.80 -13.08
N PRO A 200 -13.92 8.44 -14.24
CA PRO A 200 -13.38 9.76 -14.51
C PRO A 200 -14.04 10.88 -13.69
N ARG A 201 -15.08 10.59 -12.88
CA ARG A 201 -15.81 11.58 -12.08
C ARG A 201 -15.60 11.41 -10.57
N LEU A 202 -14.65 10.57 -10.16
CA LEU A 202 -14.42 10.24 -8.76
C LEU A 202 -13.88 11.42 -7.91
N TRP A 203 -13.34 12.47 -8.54
CA TRP A 203 -12.74 13.65 -7.89
C TRP A 203 -13.07 14.96 -8.62
#